data_AF-A0AA36DMV7-F1
#
_entry.id   AF-A0AA36DMV7-F1
#
_cell.length_a   1.000
_cell.length_b   1.000
_cell.length_c   1.000
_cell.angle_alpha   90.00
_cell.angle_beta   90.00
_cell.angle_gamma   90.00
#
_symmetry.space_group_name_H-M   'P 1'
#
loop_
_entity.id
_entity.type
_entity.pdbx_description
1 polymer ?
#
loop_
_entity_poly.entity_id
_entity_poly.type
_entity_poly.pdbx_seq_one_letter_code
_entity_poly.pdbx_strand_id
1 'polypeptide(L)' 'MVVSPLSVIFALAMVQLGAKERTKEQINRLISYGVGNEASVKFYSDLSKNITNYSDGAQAKIANGFFL' A
#
# COMPACT_ATOMS: atom_id res chain seq x y z
N MET A 1 -17.92 -3.91 -13.41
CA MET A 1 -17.26 -2.91 -12.52
C MET A 1 -15.76 -3.03 -12.72
N VAL A 2 -15.05 -1.92 -12.87
CA VAL A 2 -13.59 -1.89 -12.97
C VAL A 2 -13.05 -1.23 -11.70
N VAL A 3 -12.13 -1.91 -11.02
CA VAL A 3 -11.52 -1.44 -9.76
C VAL A 3 -10.00 -1.55 -9.87
N SER A 4 -9.27 -0.78 -9.05
CA SER A 4 -7.82 -0.89 -8.93
C SER A 4 -7.46 -1.52 -7.58
N PRO A 5 -7.20 -2.84 -7.52
CA PRO A 5 -6.76 -3.50 -6.30
C PRO A 5 -5.49 -2.86 -5.70
N LEU A 6 -4.61 -2.37 -6.57
CA LEU A 6 -3.36 -1.74 -6.20
C LEU A 6 -3.56 -0.41 -5.47
N SER A 7 -4.49 0.43 -5.95
CA SER A 7 -4.83 1.68 -5.27
C SER A 7 -5.38 1.42 -3.87
N VAL A 8 -6.27 0.42 -3.75
CA VAL A 8 -6.88 0.01 -2.48
C VAL A 8 -5.83 -0.48 -1.48
N ILE A 9 -4.91 -1.34 -1.93
CA ILE A 9 -3.84 -1.86 -1.06
C ILE A 9 -2.91 -0.73 -0.62
N PHE A 10 -2.55 0.21 -1.50
CA PHE A 10 -1.74 1.37 -1.08
C PHE A 10 -2.48 2.27 -0.09
N ALA A 11 -3.79 2.46 -0.24
CA ALA A 11 -4.57 3.20 0.76
C ALA A 11 -4.55 2.49 2.12
N LEU A 12 -4.74 1.17 2.14
CA LEU A 12 -4.66 0.37 3.36
C LEU A 12 -3.27 0.38 3.99
N ALA A 13 -2.21 0.31 3.20
CA ALA A 13 -0.83 0.40 3.69
C ALA A 13 -0.55 1.77 4.34
N MET A 14 -1.11 2.86 3.82
CA MET A 14 -1.02 4.17 4.47
C MET A 14 -1.84 4.23 5.77
N VAL A 15 -3.06 3.69 5.79
CA VAL A 15 -3.89 3.64 7.01
C VAL A 15 -3.24 2.76 8.09
N GLN A 16 -2.57 1.67 7.71
CA GLN A 16 -1.80 0.81 8.61
C GLN A 16 -0.77 1.59 9.45
N LEU A 17 -0.16 2.62 8.87
CA LEU A 17 0.86 3.44 9.54
C LEU A 17 0.29 4.23 10.73
N GLY A 18 -0.96 4.69 10.62
CA GLY A 18 -1.67 5.40 11.69
C GLY A 18 -2.45 4.48 12.65
N ALA A 19 -2.68 3.22 12.27
CA ALA A 19 -3.45 2.28 13.06
C ALA A 19 -2.66 1.73 14.27
N LYS A 20 -3.38 1.33 15.32
CA LYS A 20 -2.82 0.70 16.52
C LYS A 20 -3.53 -0.61 16.84
N GLU A 21 -2.85 -1.46 17.62
CA GLU A 21 -3.39 -2.69 18.21
C GLU A 21 -4.18 -3.54 17.19
N ARG A 22 -5.44 -3.87 17.52
CA ARG A 22 -6.31 -4.76 16.75
C ARG A 22 -6.54 -4.28 15.33
N THR A 23 -6.71 -2.97 15.12
CA THR A 23 -6.94 -2.41 13.78
C THR A 23 -5.70 -2.61 12.91
N LYS A 24 -4.51 -2.38 13.47
CA LYS A 24 -3.26 -2.63 12.77
C LYS A 24 -3.08 -4.11 12.44
N GLU A 25 -3.38 -5.00 13.38
CA GLU A 25 -3.30 -6.45 13.17
C GLU A 25 -4.25 -6.94 12.07
N GLN A 26 -5.48 -6.42 12.01
CA GLN A 26 -6.44 -6.76 10.96
C GLN A 26 -5.94 -6.34 9.58
N ILE A 27 -5.41 -5.12 9.46
CA ILE A 27 -4.84 -4.63 8.20
C ILE A 27 -3.61 -5.47 7.81
N ASN A 28 -2.71 -5.74 8.75
CA ASN A 28 -1.52 -6.55 8.50
C ASN A 28 -1.83 -7.96 8.02
N ARG A 29 -2.85 -8.61 8.59
CA ARG A 29 -3.28 -9.94 8.15
C ARG A 29 -3.76 -9.94 6.69
N LEU A 30 -4.29 -8.81 6.22
CA LEU A 30 -4.78 -8.65 4.86
C LEU A 30 -3.65 -8.33 3.86
N ILE A 31 -2.74 -7.43 4.22
CA ILE A 31 -1.75 -6.88 3.27
C ILE A 31 -0.31 -7.38 3.47
N SER A 32 -0.01 -8.05 4.59
CA SER A 32 1.36 -8.46 4.95
C SER A 32 1.38 -9.71 5.84
N TYR A 33 0.57 -10.72 5.51
CA TYR A 33 0.41 -11.92 6.32
C TYR A 33 1.76 -12.60 6.60
N GLY A 34 2.09 -12.76 7.89
CA GLY A 34 3.35 -13.39 8.33
C GLY A 34 4.61 -12.53 8.15
N VAL A 35 4.48 -11.28 7.73
CA VAL A 35 5.60 -10.35 7.50
C VAL A 35 5.64 -9.26 8.57
N GLY A 36 6.83 -8.91 9.05
CA GLY A 36 7.02 -7.83 10.02
C GLY A 36 6.62 -6.45 9.47
N ASN A 37 6.16 -5.56 10.34
CA ASN A 37 5.66 -4.22 9.97
C ASN A 37 6.66 -3.44 9.09
N GLU A 38 7.92 -3.40 9.48
CA GLU A 38 8.96 -2.65 8.76
C GLU A 38 9.20 -3.20 7.34
N ALA A 39 9.19 -4.52 7.21
CA ALA A 39 9.31 -5.20 5.93
C ALA A 39 8.11 -4.91 5.01
N SER A 40 6.89 -4.84 5.58
CA SER A 40 5.68 -4.45 4.84
C SER A 40 5.77 -3.00 4.32
N VAL A 41 6.15 -2.06 5.18
CA VAL A 41 6.29 -0.65 4.80
C VAL A 41 7.34 -0.48 3.71
N LYS A 42 8.49 -1.15 3.85
CA LYS A 42 9.55 -1.15 2.84
C LYS A 42 9.05 -1.70 1.50
N PHE A 43 8.37 -2.85 1.52
CA PHE A 43 7.83 -3.48 0.33
C PHE A 43 6.89 -2.55 -0.45
N TYR A 44 5.88 -1.96 0.22
CA TYR A 44 4.93 -1.07 -0.45
C TYR A 44 5.54 0.25 -0.91
N SER A 45 6.53 0.76 -0.18
CA SER A 45 7.29 1.95 -0.59
C SER A 45 8.11 1.70 -1.86
N ASP A 46 8.80 0.56 -1.92
CA ASP A 46 9.61 0.17 -3.08
C ASP A 46 8.71 -0.15 -4.29
N LEU A 47 7.58 -0.81 -4.07
CA LEU A 47 6.59 -1.08 -5.11
C LEU A 47 6.03 0.21 -5.73
N SER A 48 5.66 1.20 -4.90
CA SER A 48 5.17 2.50 -5.37
C SER A 48 6.20 3.22 -6.25
N LYS A 49 7.49 3.19 -5.85
CA LYS A 49 8.59 3.76 -6.65
C LYS A 49 8.75 3.03 -7.98
N ASN A 50 8.77 1.70 -7.95
CA ASN A 50 8.96 0.89 -9.16
C ASN A 50 7.84 1.12 -10.18
N ILE A 51 6.60 1.27 -9.72
CA ILE A 51 5.44 1.51 -10.58
C ILE A 51 5.46 2.92 -11.16
N THR A 52 5.85 3.91 -10.35
CA THR A 52 5.91 5.31 -10.80
C THR A 52 7.08 5.55 -11.76
N ASN A 53 8.19 4.85 -11.57
CA ASN A 53 9.42 5.01 -12.35
C ASN A 53 9.54 4.03 -13.53
N TYR A 54 8.52 3.19 -13.78
CA TYR A 54 8.55 2.25 -14.90
C TYR A 54 8.58 3.01 -16.24
N SER A 55 9.53 2.65 -17.10
CA SER A 55 9.80 3.35 -18.37
C SER A 55 9.89 2.37 -19.54
N ASP A 56 8.76 1.79 -19.93
CA ASP A 56 8.64 0.98 -21.14
C ASP A 56 7.31 1.29 -21.86
N GLY A 57 7.12 2.58 -22.17
CA GLY A 57 5.91 3.09 -22.83
C GLY A 57 4.62 3.08 -21.99
N ALA A 58 4.57 2.35 -20.88
CA ALA A 58 3.46 2.35 -19.93
C ALA A 58 3.69 3.35 -18.79
N GLN A 59 2.70 4.21 -18.54
CA GLN A 59 2.70 5.16 -17.42
C GLN A 59 1.59 4.80 -16.44
N ALA A 60 1.94 4.70 -15.15
CA ALA A 60 0.99 4.49 -14.07
C ALA A 60 1.11 5.63 -13.05
N LYS A 61 0.00 6.32 -12.78
CA LYS A 61 -0.08 7.36 -11.75
C LYS A 61 -1.10 6.93 -10.71
N ILE A 62 -0.63 6.68 -9.49
CA ILE A 62 -1.46 6.24 -8.36
C ILE A 62 -1.29 7.25 -7.25
N ALA A 63 -2.42 7.77 -6.76
CA ALA A 63 -2.46 8.73 -5.68
C ALA A 63 -3.62 8.38 -4.76
N ASN A 64 -3.34 8.34 -3.46
CA ASN A 64 -4.33 8.15 -2.42
C ASN A 64 -4.33 9.40 -1.54
N GLY A 65 -5.49 10.06 -1.42
CA GLY A 65 -5.65 11.23 -0.57
C GLY A 65 -5.91 10.82 0.88
N PHE A 66 -5.27 11.51 1.82
CA PHE A 66 -5.56 11.41 3.25
C PHE A 66 -5.98 12.80 3.73
N PHE A 67 -7.23 12.92 4.17
CA PHE A 67 -7.84 14.17 4.62
C PHE A 67 -8.32 13.98 6.06
N LEU A 68 -7.99 14.93 6.94
CA LEU A 68 -8.35 14.94 8.36
C LEU A 68 -9.26 16.13 8.66
#